data_AF-A0A1Y1X5B0-F1
#
_entry.id   AF-A0A1Y1X5B0-F1
#
_cell.length_a   1.000
_cell.length_b   1.000
_cell.length_c   1.000
_cell.angle_alpha   90.00
_cell.angle_beta   90.00
_cell.angle_gamma   90.00
#
_symmetry.space_group_name_H-M   'P 1'
#
loop_
_entity.id
_entity.type
_entity.pdbx_description
1 polymer ?
#
loop_
_entity_poly.entity_id
_entity_poly.type
_entity_poly.pdbx_seq_one_letter_code
_entity_poly.pdbx_strand_id
1 'polypeptide(L)'
;MIAAETKEEDTIDALDYVLHYGKRYKSVISLSRGGFYYSGTTEKKIHDLVERGFIIIVSAGNDNKDACGKKGSKQFRSYTGYKDTIAVGAVQSTISNNKYTGAYYSNYGECIDIFGPGSVMTPNVGHYDVDYKKKQGTSFSTPMVAGVVA
;
A
#
# COMPACT_ATOMS: atom_id res chain seq x y z
N MET A 1 -4.24 15.01 1.53
CA MET A 1 -3.34 14.19 2.37
C MET A 1 -3.85 14.29 3.79
N ILE A 2 -4.07 13.17 4.49
CA ILE A 2 -4.46 13.14 5.90
C ILE A 2 -3.22 12.74 6.68
N ALA A 3 -2.85 13.54 7.67
CA ALA A 3 -1.78 13.20 8.59
C ALA A 3 -2.32 12.19 9.60
N ALA A 4 -1.63 11.04 9.74
CA ALA A 4 -1.92 10.03 10.73
C ALA A 4 -0.60 9.57 11.35
N GLU A 5 -0.61 9.33 12.65
CA GLU A 5 0.53 8.75 13.36
C GLU A 5 0.67 7.24 13.05
N THR A 6 1.66 6.59 13.66
CA THR A 6 2.03 5.21 13.35
C THR A 6 1.33 4.17 14.22
N LYS A 7 0.28 4.49 14.98
CA LYS A 7 -0.52 3.46 15.66
C LYS A 7 -1.61 2.96 14.72
N GLU A 8 -2.21 1.83 15.07
CA GLU A 8 -3.34 1.29 14.30
C GLU A 8 -4.58 2.20 14.46
N GLU A 9 -4.84 2.65 15.68
CA GLU A 9 -5.93 3.56 16.05
C GLU A 9 -5.93 4.81 15.15
N ASP A 10 -4.77 5.43 14.93
CA ASP A 10 -4.65 6.62 14.07
C ASP A 10 -5.05 6.35 12.62
N THR A 11 -4.79 5.13 12.12
CA THR A 11 -5.22 4.74 10.77
C THR A 11 -6.72 4.49 10.73
N ILE A 12 -7.29 3.88 11.76
CA ILE A 12 -8.74 3.70 11.87
C ILE A 12 -9.43 5.06 11.89
N ASP A 13 -8.93 6.02 12.67
CA ASP A 13 -9.47 7.38 12.77
C ASP A 13 -9.34 8.12 11.43
N ALA A 14 -8.20 8.00 10.75
CA ALA A 14 -8.02 8.59 9.42
C ALA A 14 -8.99 7.98 8.38
N LEU A 15 -9.19 6.66 8.40
CA LEU A 15 -10.14 5.99 7.53
C LEU A 15 -11.58 6.37 7.86
N ASP A 16 -11.92 6.55 9.15
CA ASP A 16 -13.24 7.05 9.56
C ASP A 16 -13.49 8.49 9.10
N TYR A 17 -12.49 9.35 9.18
CA TYR A 17 -12.55 10.68 8.62
C TYR A 17 -12.81 10.65 7.11
N VAL A 18 -12.09 9.84 6.34
CA VAL A 18 -12.33 9.68 4.89
C VAL A 18 -13.74 9.15 4.63
N LEU A 19 -14.19 8.20 5.44
CA LEU A 19 -15.50 7.60 5.32
C LEU A 19 -16.64 8.61 5.49
N HIS A 20 -16.45 9.62 6.36
CA HIS A 20 -17.44 10.66 6.63
C HIS A 20 -17.37 11.83 5.62
N TYR A 21 -16.16 12.29 5.29
CA TYR A 21 -15.95 13.53 4.53
C TYR A 21 -15.54 13.32 3.06
N GLY A 22 -15.14 12.11 2.68
CA GLY A 22 -14.72 11.78 1.33
C GLY A 22 -15.89 11.70 0.34
N LYS A 23 -15.61 12.04 -0.93
CA LYS A 23 -16.61 11.97 -2.01
C LYS A 23 -16.77 10.51 -2.46
N ARG A 24 -17.92 9.91 -2.14
CA ARG A 24 -18.31 8.56 -2.58
C ARG A 24 -18.18 8.41 -4.11
N TYR A 25 -17.76 7.23 -4.56
CA TYR A 25 -17.57 6.88 -5.99
C TYR A 25 -16.58 7.78 -6.76
N LYS A 26 -15.82 8.64 -6.08
CA LYS A 26 -14.89 9.61 -6.68
C LYS A 26 -13.59 9.77 -5.87
N SER A 27 -13.32 8.84 -4.96
CA SER A 27 -12.16 8.93 -4.06
C SER A 27 -11.32 7.66 -4.13
N VAL A 28 -10.02 7.86 -4.35
CA VAL A 28 -8.99 6.82 -4.27
C VAL A 28 -8.17 7.06 -3.00
N ILE A 29 -8.03 6.02 -2.18
CA ILE A 29 -7.23 6.03 -0.94
C ILE A 29 -5.92 5.31 -1.25
N SER A 30 -4.81 6.05 -1.26
CA SER A 30 -3.47 5.48 -1.36
C SER A 30 -2.89 5.29 0.04
N LEU A 31 -2.68 4.04 0.45
CA LEU A 31 -2.20 3.66 1.77
C LEU A 31 -0.87 2.90 1.68
N SER A 32 0.23 3.65 1.65
CA SER A 32 1.60 3.14 1.59
C SER A 32 2.12 2.62 2.93
N ARG A 33 1.32 1.81 3.63
CA ARG A 33 1.60 1.31 4.98
C ARG A 33 1.34 -0.20 5.06
N GLY A 34 2.17 -0.88 5.85
CA GLY A 34 1.99 -2.28 6.22
C GLY A 34 1.58 -2.45 7.67
N GLY A 35 1.13 -3.65 8.01
CA GLY A 35 0.87 -4.07 9.38
C GLY A 35 1.10 -5.56 9.52
N PHE A 36 1.40 -5.96 10.75
CA PHE A 36 1.45 -7.37 11.14
C PHE A 36 0.25 -7.59 12.04
N TYR A 37 -0.41 -8.74 11.93
CA TYR A 37 -1.65 -9.09 12.64
C TYR A 37 -2.96 -8.63 12.00
N TYR A 38 -3.98 -9.44 12.24
CA TYR A 38 -5.34 -9.23 11.78
C TYR A 38 -6.10 -8.36 12.77
N SER A 39 -6.87 -7.41 12.25
CA SER A 39 -7.78 -6.58 13.03
C SER A 39 -9.14 -6.56 12.37
N GLY A 40 -10.14 -7.07 13.08
CA GLY A 40 -11.53 -7.07 12.60
C GLY A 40 -12.09 -5.66 12.48
N THR A 41 -11.66 -4.73 13.33
CA THR A 41 -12.06 -3.32 13.26
C THR A 41 -11.52 -2.67 11.99
N THR A 42 -10.25 -2.88 11.68
CA THR A 42 -9.63 -2.35 10.45
C THR A 42 -10.25 -2.98 9.20
N GLU A 43 -10.46 -4.31 9.18
CA GLU A 43 -11.13 -4.97 8.06
C GLU A 43 -12.54 -4.42 7.84
N LYS A 44 -13.34 -4.27 8.91
CA LYS A 44 -14.67 -3.70 8.82
C LYS A 44 -14.64 -2.27 8.26
N LYS A 45 -13.69 -1.44 8.70
CA LYS A 45 -13.58 -0.05 8.21
C LYS A 45 -13.26 0.01 6.72
N ILE A 46 -12.36 -0.86 6.25
CA ILE A 46 -12.03 -1.00 4.82
C ILE A 46 -13.27 -1.43 4.03
N HIS A 47 -13.98 -2.43 4.52
CA HIS A 47 -15.23 -2.89 3.90
C HIS A 47 -16.29 -1.77 3.81
N ASP A 48 -16.53 -1.04 4.90
CA ASP A 48 -17.48 0.09 4.95
C ASP A 48 -17.14 1.20 3.93
N LEU A 49 -15.84 1.44 3.68
CA LEU A 49 -15.36 2.37 2.67
C LEU A 49 -15.64 1.86 1.25
N VAL A 50 -15.32 0.59 0.96
CA VAL A 50 -15.54 0.01 -0.37
C VAL A 50 -17.03 -0.05 -0.74
N GLU A 51 -17.90 -0.41 0.22
CA GLU A 51 -19.36 -0.37 0.04
C GLU A 51 -19.88 1.05 -0.29
N ARG A 52 -19.16 2.09 0.13
CA ARG A 52 -19.46 3.50 -0.23
C ARG A 52 -18.76 3.98 -1.50
N GLY A 53 -18.16 3.06 -2.26
CA GLY A 53 -17.54 3.33 -3.56
C GLY A 53 -16.17 3.98 -3.47
N PHE A 54 -15.45 3.84 -2.36
CA PHE A 54 -14.05 4.23 -2.28
C PHE A 54 -13.17 3.10 -2.85
N ILE A 55 -12.10 3.47 -3.55
CA ILE A 55 -11.09 2.51 -4.02
C ILE A 55 -9.87 2.61 -3.11
N ILE A 56 -9.35 1.48 -2.63
CA ILE A 56 -8.26 1.45 -1.66
C ILE A 56 -7.06 0.71 -2.25
N ILE A 57 -5.95 1.42 -2.40
CA ILE A 57 -4.69 0.91 -2.95
C ILE A 57 -3.67 0.81 -1.82
N VAL A 58 -3.10 -0.37 -1.61
CA VAL A 58 -2.26 -0.66 -0.44
C VAL A 58 -0.90 -1.22 -0.85
N SER A 59 0.13 -0.97 -0.04
CA SER A 59 1.47 -1.51 -0.32
C SER A 59 1.59 -2.99 0.05
N ALA A 60 2.21 -3.79 -0.82
CA ALA A 60 2.45 -5.22 -0.57
C ALA A 60 3.32 -5.51 0.67
N GLY A 61 4.22 -4.58 1.03
CA GLY A 61 5.25 -4.76 2.06
C GLY A 61 6.60 -5.16 1.47
N ASN A 62 7.67 -4.98 2.27
CA ASN A 62 9.06 -5.03 1.80
C ASN A 62 9.89 -6.13 2.48
N ASP A 63 9.27 -7.28 2.79
CA ASP A 63 9.91 -8.37 3.54
C ASP A 63 10.37 -9.54 2.66
N ASN A 64 10.13 -9.49 1.35
CA ASN A 64 10.31 -10.62 0.42
C ASN A 64 9.60 -11.91 0.90
N LYS A 65 8.33 -11.77 1.30
CA LYS A 65 7.50 -12.88 1.81
C LYS A 65 6.18 -12.97 1.06
N ASP A 66 5.56 -14.13 1.14
CA ASP A 66 4.18 -14.30 0.74
C ASP A 66 3.26 -13.37 1.58
N ALA A 67 2.45 -12.55 0.90
CA ALA A 67 1.52 -11.62 1.50
C ALA A 67 0.22 -12.30 1.98
N CYS A 68 -0.02 -13.57 1.62
CA CYS A 68 -1.23 -14.33 1.91
C CYS A 68 -1.21 -15.07 3.25
N GLY A 69 -0.97 -14.35 4.34
CA GLY A 69 -1.17 -14.93 5.66
C GLY A 69 -2.65 -15.18 5.95
N LYS A 70 -2.98 -16.36 6.50
CA LYS A 70 -4.33 -16.66 6.98
C LYS A 70 -4.68 -15.75 8.17
N LYS A 71 -5.96 -15.37 8.30
CA LYS A 71 -6.45 -14.62 9.47
C LYS A 71 -6.04 -15.33 10.77
N GLY A 72 -5.50 -14.57 11.71
CA GLY A 72 -5.00 -15.08 13.00
C GLY A 72 -3.61 -15.74 12.95
N SER A 73 -2.98 -15.89 11.76
CA SER A 73 -1.61 -16.40 11.67
C SER A 73 -0.58 -15.30 11.86
N LYS A 74 0.63 -15.68 12.29
CA LYS A 74 1.79 -14.76 12.37
C LYS A 74 2.26 -14.25 11.00
N GLN A 75 1.84 -14.90 9.92
CA GLN A 75 2.14 -14.47 8.55
C GLN A 75 1.13 -13.45 8.03
N PHE A 76 0.02 -13.18 8.75
CA PHE A 76 -0.97 -12.20 8.31
C PHE A 76 -0.32 -10.83 8.11
N ARG A 77 -0.60 -10.24 6.94
CA ARG A 77 -0.19 -8.89 6.56
C ARG A 77 -1.44 -8.03 6.49
N SER A 78 -1.54 -7.04 7.37
CA SER A 78 -2.66 -6.09 7.35
C SER A 78 -2.70 -5.37 6.01
N TYR A 79 -3.90 -4.99 5.57
CA TYR A 79 -4.20 -4.39 4.28
C TYR A 79 -4.21 -5.42 3.15
N THR A 80 -3.07 -6.01 2.78
CA THR A 80 -2.98 -6.99 1.69
C THR A 80 -3.72 -8.29 1.97
N GLY A 81 -3.85 -8.66 3.25
CA GLY A 81 -4.63 -9.83 3.68
C GLY A 81 -6.13 -9.57 3.80
N TYR A 82 -6.61 -8.34 3.57
CA TYR A 82 -8.03 -8.02 3.52
C TYR A 82 -8.50 -8.06 2.06
N LYS A 83 -9.66 -8.67 1.79
CA LYS A 83 -10.16 -8.93 0.43
C LYS A 83 -10.54 -7.67 -0.37
N ASP A 84 -10.87 -6.58 0.32
CA ASP A 84 -11.46 -5.37 -0.27
C ASP A 84 -10.41 -4.29 -0.57
N THR A 85 -9.18 -4.68 -0.93
CA THR A 85 -8.10 -3.74 -1.28
C THR A 85 -7.39 -4.18 -2.54
N ILE A 86 -6.76 -3.23 -3.23
CA ILE A 86 -5.85 -3.50 -4.36
C ILE A 86 -4.43 -3.44 -3.81
N ALA A 87 -3.80 -4.59 -3.68
CA ALA A 87 -2.44 -4.75 -3.16
C ALA A 87 -1.40 -4.59 -4.27
N VAL A 88 -0.41 -3.71 -4.01
CA VAL A 88 0.59 -3.32 -5.00
C VAL A 88 1.99 -3.78 -4.61
N GLY A 89 2.52 -4.73 -5.38
CA GLY A 89 3.91 -5.15 -5.33
C GLY A 89 4.86 -4.21 -6.09
N ALA A 90 6.16 -4.42 -5.94
CA ALA A 90 7.20 -3.66 -6.62
C ALA A 90 7.92 -4.51 -7.68
N VAL A 91 8.21 -3.92 -8.85
CA VAL A 91 9.14 -4.49 -9.84
C VAL A 91 10.54 -3.92 -9.71
N GLN A 92 11.55 -4.66 -10.18
CA GLN A 92 12.90 -4.13 -10.39
C GLN A 92 12.88 -3.06 -11.49
N SER A 93 13.76 -2.07 -11.36
CA SER A 93 13.98 -1.06 -12.43
C SER A 93 14.68 -1.65 -13.65
N THR A 94 15.37 -2.78 -13.50
CA THR A 94 16.07 -3.47 -14.57
C THR A 94 15.16 -4.49 -15.23
N ILE A 95 15.20 -4.52 -16.56
CA ILE A 95 14.53 -5.54 -17.36
C ILE A 95 15.53 -6.67 -17.57
N SER A 96 15.13 -7.91 -17.28
CA SER A 96 15.92 -9.11 -17.56
C SER A 96 15.16 -9.99 -18.52
N ASN A 97 15.82 -10.46 -19.59
CA ASN A 97 15.20 -11.30 -20.62
C ASN A 97 13.88 -10.71 -21.17
N ASN A 98 13.87 -9.40 -21.46
CA ASN A 98 12.69 -8.64 -21.92
C ASN A 98 11.47 -8.70 -20.98
N LYS A 99 11.68 -8.94 -19.69
CA LYS A 99 10.63 -9.02 -18.67
C LYS A 99 10.98 -8.20 -17.45
N TYR A 100 9.96 -7.59 -16.85
CA TYR A 100 10.05 -7.10 -15.48
C TYR A 100 10.01 -8.29 -14.53
N THR A 101 10.82 -8.22 -13.49
CA THR A 101 10.80 -9.18 -12.38
C THR A 101 10.40 -8.46 -11.10
N GLY A 102 9.82 -9.20 -10.15
CA GLY A 102 9.55 -8.67 -8.81
C GLY A 102 10.82 -8.12 -8.18
N ALA A 103 10.69 -6.97 -7.51
CA ALA A 103 11.78 -6.41 -6.73
C ALA A 103 12.15 -7.38 -5.61
N TYR A 104 13.45 -7.54 -5.35
CA TYR A 104 13.96 -8.51 -4.38
C TYR A 104 13.44 -8.30 -2.95
N TYR A 105 12.92 -7.11 -2.63
CA TYR A 105 12.30 -6.79 -1.35
C TYR A 105 10.77 -6.92 -1.37
N SER A 106 10.12 -6.92 -2.54
CA SER A 106 8.66 -6.93 -2.62
C SER A 106 8.10 -8.21 -2.02
N ASN A 107 7.06 -8.09 -1.20
CA ASN A 107 6.21 -9.24 -0.94
C ASN A 107 5.53 -9.71 -2.25
N TYR A 108 5.12 -10.97 -2.26
CA TYR A 108 4.60 -11.69 -3.43
C TYR A 108 3.42 -12.60 -3.00
N GLY A 109 2.87 -13.37 -3.94
CA GLY A 109 1.78 -14.32 -3.68
C GLY A 109 0.47 -13.89 -4.35
N GLU A 110 -0.56 -14.71 -4.20
CA GLU A 110 -1.87 -14.52 -4.85
C GLU A 110 -2.67 -13.31 -4.32
N CYS A 111 -2.27 -12.75 -3.17
CA CYS A 111 -2.88 -11.59 -2.54
C CYS A 111 -2.26 -10.27 -3.04
N ILE A 112 -1.40 -10.34 -4.06
CA ILE A 112 -0.89 -9.16 -4.76
C ILE A 112 -1.61 -9.06 -6.09
N ASP A 113 -2.41 -8.01 -6.27
CA ASP A 113 -3.21 -7.81 -7.47
C ASP A 113 -2.38 -7.30 -8.65
N ILE A 114 -1.43 -6.41 -8.38
CA ILE A 114 -0.63 -5.76 -9.41
C ILE A 114 0.75 -5.36 -8.91
N PHE A 115 1.70 -5.23 -9.83
CA PHE A 115 3.04 -4.73 -9.54
C PHE A 115 3.27 -3.38 -10.24
N GLY A 116 3.94 -2.46 -9.55
CA GLY A 116 4.35 -1.16 -10.10
C GLY A 116 5.82 -0.83 -9.80
N PRO A 117 6.38 0.24 -10.39
CA PRO A 117 7.76 0.64 -10.14
C PRO A 117 7.98 1.02 -8.66
N GLY A 118 8.87 0.30 -7.98
CA GLY A 118 9.12 0.53 -6.54
C GLY A 118 10.41 1.28 -6.24
N SER A 119 11.24 1.56 -7.25
CA SER A 119 12.50 2.29 -7.10
C SER A 119 12.39 3.66 -7.76
N VAL A 120 12.63 4.71 -7.00
CA VAL A 120 12.43 6.10 -7.41
C VAL A 120 13.62 6.98 -7.00
N MET A 121 13.74 8.15 -7.62
CA MET A 121 14.62 9.22 -7.15
C MET A 121 13.77 10.24 -6.39
N THR A 122 14.11 10.51 -5.13
CA THR A 122 13.36 11.46 -4.28
C THR A 122 14.28 12.57 -3.79
N PRO A 123 13.78 13.79 -3.56
CA PRO A 123 14.55 14.84 -2.89
C PRO A 123 15.15 14.34 -1.57
N ASN A 124 16.38 14.75 -1.29
CA ASN A 124 17.05 14.48 -0.04
C ASN A 124 16.60 15.48 1.04
N VAL A 125 15.34 15.35 1.45
CA VAL A 125 14.76 16.13 2.56
C VAL A 125 15.59 15.92 3.83
N GLY A 126 16.25 17.00 4.29
CA GLY A 126 17.22 17.00 5.39
C GLY A 126 18.48 17.84 5.12
N HIS A 127 18.75 18.17 3.85
CA HIS A 127 19.83 19.06 3.45
C HIS A 127 19.28 20.35 2.80
N TYR A 128 20.01 21.45 2.94
CA TYR A 128 19.63 22.76 2.39
C TYR A 128 19.86 22.86 0.87
N ASP A 129 20.58 21.90 0.27
CA ASP A 129 20.80 21.81 -1.18
C ASP A 129 19.81 20.86 -1.85
N VAL A 130 19.49 21.14 -3.12
CA VAL A 130 18.65 20.27 -3.96
C VAL A 130 19.46 19.05 -4.38
N ASP A 131 19.42 18.00 -3.55
CA ASP A 131 20.00 16.69 -3.81
C ASP A 131 18.89 15.63 -4.00
N TYR A 132 19.16 14.57 -4.77
CA TYR A 132 18.24 13.47 -5.02
C TYR A 132 18.88 12.15 -4.62
N LYS A 133 18.14 11.36 -3.83
CA LYS A 133 18.55 10.02 -3.42
C LYS A 133 17.65 8.95 -4.01
N LYS A 134 18.26 7.84 -4.41
CA LYS A 134 17.52 6.63 -4.80
C LYS A 134 16.85 6.03 -3.57
N LYS A 135 15.54 5.79 -3.64
CA LYS A 135 14.74 5.13 -2.62
C LYS A 135 13.97 3.97 -3.23
N GLN A 136 13.66 2.98 -2.39
CA GLN A 136 13.03 1.74 -2.81
C GLN A 136 11.96 1.32 -1.82
N GLY A 137 10.88 0.71 -2.32
CA GLY A 137 9.80 0.17 -1.52
C GLY A 137 8.47 0.11 -2.28
N THR A 138 7.63 -0.85 -1.91
CA THR A 138 6.24 -0.97 -2.39
C THR A 138 5.40 0.25 -2.04
N SER A 139 5.78 1.01 -1.01
CA SER A 139 5.25 2.33 -0.66
C SER A 139 5.36 3.36 -1.79
N PHE A 140 6.29 3.20 -2.74
CA PHE A 140 6.40 4.06 -3.93
C PHE A 140 5.58 3.52 -5.11
N SER A 141 5.45 2.20 -5.27
CA SER A 141 4.57 1.60 -6.27
C SER A 141 3.10 1.94 -6.01
N THR A 142 2.70 1.98 -4.74
CA THR A 142 1.31 2.21 -4.29
C THR A 142 0.70 3.52 -4.81
N PRO A 143 1.32 4.71 -4.60
CA PRO A 143 0.78 5.97 -5.11
C PRO A 143 0.86 6.05 -6.64
N MET A 144 1.81 5.37 -7.30
CA MET A 144 1.86 5.32 -8.76
C MET A 144 0.64 4.57 -9.33
N VAL A 145 0.30 3.41 -8.77
CA VAL A 145 -0.92 2.68 -9.16
C VAL A 145 -2.17 3.47 -8.80
N ALA A 146 -2.23 4.11 -7.63
CA ALA A 146 -3.34 4.99 -7.27
C ALA A 146 -3.54 6.13 -8.28
N GLY A 147 -2.45 6.67 -8.85
CA GLY A 147 -2.52 7.67 -9.91
C GLY A 147 -3.04 7.14 -11.25
N VAL A 148 -2.84 5.84 -11.56
CA VAL A 148 -3.43 5.20 -12.76
C VAL A 148 -4.92 4.95 -12.59
N VAL A 149 -5.37 4.71 -11.36
CA VAL A 149 -6.78 4.45 -11.02
C VAL A 149 -7.62 5.74 -11.02
N ALA A 150 -7.02 6.89 -10.73
CA ALA A 150 -7.69 8.19 -10.63
C ALA A 150 -8.01 8.81 -12.00
#